data_AF-A0A084UD15-F1
#
_entry.id   AF-A0A084UD15-F1
#
_cell.length_a   1.000
_cell.length_b   1.000
_cell.length_c   1.000
_cell.angle_alpha   90.00
_cell.angle_beta   90.00
_cell.angle_gamma   90.00
#
_symmetry.space_group_name_H-M   'P 1'
#
loop_
_entity.id
_entity.type
_entity.pdbx_description
1 polymer ?
#
loop_
_entity_poly.entity_id
_entity_poly.type
_entity_poly.pdbx_seq_one_letter_code
_entity_poly.pdbx_strand_id
1 'polypeptide(L)' 'MSDVIEEQATRYAAGEMFPGRTWNDLSEAEQAEAREQAQELLRILGDPPARKAANDN' A
#
# COMPACT_ATOMS: atom_id res chain seq x y z
N MET A 1 -11.29 -5.26 9.71
CA MET A 1 -11.28 -5.65 8.28
C MET A 1 -10.26 -4.84 7.49
N SER A 2 -10.08 -3.55 7.79
CA SER A 2 -9.05 -2.71 7.15
C SER A 2 -7.61 -3.18 7.42
N ASP A 3 -7.32 -3.71 8.61
CA ASP A 3 -5.95 -4.12 9.00
C ASP A 3 -5.39 -5.28 8.16
N VAL A 4 -6.24 -6.22 7.76
CA VAL A 4 -5.82 -7.37 6.93
C VAL A 4 -5.50 -6.91 5.51
N ILE A 5 -6.27 -5.98 4.98
CA ILE A 5 -6.04 -5.42 3.63
C ILE A 5 -4.76 -4.59 3.62
N GLU A 6 -4.53 -3.80 4.68
CA GLU A 6 -3.29 -3.03 4.85
C GLU A 6 -2.05 -3.92 4.99
N GLU A 7 -2.14 -4.99 5.78
CA GLU A 7 -1.04 -5.96 5.90
C GLU A 7 -0.69 -6.60 4.55
N GLN A 8 -1.70 -7.00 3.77
CA GLN A 8 -1.49 -7.62 2.46
C GLN A 8 -0.91 -6.63 1.45
N ALA A 9 -1.42 -5.38 1.42
CA ALA A 9 -0.89 -4.33 0.55
C ALA A 9 0.56 -3.99 0.91
N THR A 10 0.90 -3.98 2.20
CA THR A 10 2.26 -3.73 2.70
C THR A 10 3.22 -4.84 2.28
N ARG A 11 2.81 -6.11 2.41
CA ARG A 11 3.63 -7.24 1.94
C ARG A 11 3.79 -7.26 0.42
N TYR A 12 2.74 -6.91 -0.31
CA TYR A 12 2.79 -6.78 -1.76
C TYR A 12 3.78 -5.67 -2.17
N ALA A 13 3.64 -4.47 -1.60
CA ALA A 13 4.54 -3.34 -1.87
C ALA A 13 6.00 -3.67 -1.52
N ALA A 14 6.23 -4.32 -0.38
CA ALA A 14 7.56 -4.78 0.02
C ALA A 14 8.18 -5.75 -1.00
N GLY A 15 7.39 -6.69 -1.54
CA GLY A 15 7.86 -7.63 -2.55
C GLY A 15 8.21 -6.98 -3.89
N GLU A 16 7.48 -5.92 -4.27
CA GLU A 16 7.75 -5.13 -5.48
C GLU A 16 8.99 -4.23 -5.32
N MET A 17 9.15 -3.59 -4.15
CA MET A 17 10.26 -2.68 -3.88
C MET A 17 11.57 -3.43 -3.58
N PHE A 18 11.49 -4.56 -2.89
CA PHE A 18 12.65 -5.33 -2.43
C PHE A 18 12.57 -6.78 -2.90
N PRO A 19 12.67 -7.02 -4.22
CA PRO A 19 12.50 -8.36 -4.78
C PRO A 19 13.52 -9.34 -4.21
N GLY A 20 13.04 -10.52 -3.82
CA GLY A 20 13.87 -11.59 -3.25
C GLY A 20 14.19 -11.43 -1.76
N ARG A 21 13.74 -10.37 -1.09
CA ARG A 21 13.85 -10.20 0.38
C ARG A 21 12.50 -10.43 1.04
N THR A 22 12.51 -11.04 2.21
CA THR A 22 11.30 -11.23 3.01
C THR A 22 11.04 -10.01 3.90
N TRP A 23 9.79 -9.81 4.32
CA TRP A 23 9.43 -8.71 5.23
C TRP A 23 10.31 -8.64 6.48
N ASN A 24 10.71 -9.80 7.04
CA ASN A 24 11.54 -9.88 8.23
C ASN A 24 13.01 -9.54 7.98
N ASP A 25 13.47 -9.58 6.71
CA ASP A 25 14.81 -9.15 6.32
C ASP A 25 14.90 -7.63 6.10
N LEU A 26 13.76 -6.94 6.01
CA LEU A 26 13.72 -5.50 5.81
C LEU A 26 14.02 -4.77 7.11
N SER A 27 14.86 -3.74 7.02
CA SER A 27 15.07 -2.79 8.10
C SER A 27 13.80 -1.98 8.38
N GLU A 28 13.74 -1.33 9.55
CA GLU A 28 12.58 -0.50 9.91
C GLU A 28 12.30 0.63 8.90
N ALA A 29 13.36 1.19 8.28
CA ALA A 29 13.22 2.20 7.24
C ALA A 29 12.58 1.62 5.96
N GLU A 30 13.05 0.46 5.49
CA GLU A 30 12.51 -0.22 4.31
C GLU A 30 11.05 -0.67 4.55
N GLN A 31 10.73 -1.12 5.76
CA GLN A 31 9.35 -1.44 6.14
C GLN A 31 8.45 -0.20 6.17
N ALA A 32 8.98 0.96 6.58
CA ALA A 32 8.23 2.22 6.54
C ALA A 32 7.94 2.65 5.09
N GLU A 33 8.93 2.59 4.20
CA GLU A 33 8.74 2.90 2.78
C GLU A 33 7.71 1.97 2.12
N ALA A 34 7.77 0.68 2.41
CA ALA A 34 6.78 -0.29 1.90
C ALA A 34 5.36 -0.01 2.42
N ARG A 35 5.21 0.50 3.66
CA ARG A 35 3.92 0.94 4.20
C ARG A 35 3.40 2.19 3.50
N GLU A 36 4.26 3.17 3.21
CA GLU A 36 3.86 4.37 2.45
C GLU A 36 3.40 3.99 1.04
N GLN A 37 4.13 3.09 0.37
CA GLN A 37 3.75 2.60 -0.95
C GLN A 37 2.45 1.81 -0.92
N ALA A 38 2.21 1.02 0.14
CA ALA A 38 0.96 0.32 0.35
C ALA A 38 -0.21 1.26 0.62
N GLN A 39 0.00 2.35 1.38
CA GLN A 39 -1.01 3.38 1.57
C GLN A 39 -1.38 4.06 0.25
N GLU A 40 -0.40 4.31 -0.62
CA GLU A 40 -0.68 4.84 -1.96
C GLU A 40 -1.44 3.83 -2.85
N LEU A 41 -1.09 2.53 -2.79
CA LEU A 41 -1.83 1.49 -3.48
C LEU A 41 -3.28 1.39 -2.99
N LEU A 42 -3.49 1.44 -1.67
CA LEU A 42 -4.82 1.46 -1.07
C LEU A 42 -5.57 2.74 -1.39
N ARG A 43 -4.86 3.87 -1.52
CA ARG A 43 -5.44 5.12 -1.99
C ARG A 43 -5.92 4.93 -3.43
N ILE A 44 -5.11 4.42 -4.34
CA ILE A 44 -5.53 4.19 -5.74
C ILE A 44 -6.66 3.16 -5.83
N LEU A 45 -6.64 2.11 -5.02
CA LEU A 45 -7.65 1.05 -5.03
C LEU A 45 -8.96 1.48 -4.33
N GLY A 46 -8.84 2.33 -3.31
CA GLY A 46 -9.93 2.89 -2.50
C GLY A 46 -10.47 4.22 -3.02
N ASP A 47 -9.77 4.89 -3.93
CA ASP A 47 -10.26 5.96 -4.79
C ASP A 47 -10.87 5.27 -6.03
N PRO A 48 -12.16 4.93 -6.02
CA PRO A 48 -12.80 4.52 -7.27
C PRO A 48 -12.54 5.64 -8.30
N PRO A 49 -12.44 5.34 -9.60
CA PRO A 49 -12.24 6.35 -10.66
C PRO A 49 -13.37 7.40 -10.80
N ALA A 50 -14.17 7.65 -9.76
CA ALA A 50 -15.40 8.42 -9.80
C ALA A 50 -15.60 9.41 -8.63
N ARG A 51 -14.62 9.72 -7.77
CA ARG A 51 -14.75 10.86 -6.83
C ARG A 51 -14.18 12.19 -7.35
N LYS A 52 -13.75 12.24 -8.61
CA LYS A 52 -13.57 13.50 -9.35
C LYS A 52 -14.81 13.92 -10.16
N ALA A 53 -15.88 13.13 -10.16
CA ALA A 53 -17.12 13.40 -10.90
C ALA A 53 -18.34 13.65 -10.01
N ALA A 54 -18.22 13.61 -8.68
CA ALA A 54 -19.36 13.65 -7.76
C ALA A 54 -19.20 14.66 -6.60
N ASN A 55 -18.55 15.80 -6.83
CA ASN A 55 -18.60 16.93 -5.89
C ASN A 55 -18.79 18.30 -6.57
N ASP A 56 -19.29 18.31 -7.81
CA ASP A 56 -19.89 19.48 -8.47
C ASP A 56 -21.41 19.23 -8.56
N ASN A 57 -22.12 19.39 -7.44
CA ASN A 57 -23.57 19.65 -7.46
C ASN A 57 -24.03 20.40 -6.20
#